data_AF-R4YNR7-F1
#
_entry.id   AF-R4YNR7-F1
#
_cell.length_a   1.000
_cell.length_b   1.000
_cell.length_c   1.000
_cell.angle_alpha   90.00
_cell.angle_beta   90.00
_cell.angle_gamma   90.00
#
_symmetry.space_group_name_H-M   'P 1'
#
loop_
_entity.id
_entity.type
_entity.pdbx_description
1 polymer ?
#
loop_
_entity_poly.entity_id
_entity_poly.type
_entity_poly.pdbx_seq_one_letter_code
_entity_poly.pdbx_strand_id
1 'polypeptide(L)'
;MINRYLAQALCLLAVTVPSQAQLLGHDVLQIDNMDLFTLPINRSQFELEPPLQDRIKAFNPPQVTGPDALLDGIPNANEVVKDLADINILDKKNKLALTEIHLQHGWRALQQEWLLLLTAEQMPLLRSLPVTVISETDLTQLQMFTVRIRVSDRYDDLNTLAKLLTPLGAEILERHHVYDAQATSSTLTPEAVLKSESNSPEILPSNTKPHSNMLYSNKPYANKSHTLTLGVIDTAIDDQHTLLAQADIQTKSFVEPKMVQPTAHATAVLGRLVAKGESIKPLLPDAKIYAASVFYQKDAYSQSASTLALLQALEWMLVKRVQVINMSLAGPPNALLEKALQRARSKGIAVVAAAGNAGPASRPLFPAAYDSVIAVSAVDEQRRIYRWANRGKHIDFVAYGVNVTTLRTGGGEGIESGTSMAAPIISAALALQMQIRGLDESLAHLRMLSEDLGETGRDVIYGDGFIAP
;
A
#
# COMPACT_ATOMS: atom_id res chain seq x y z
N MET A 1 3.92 52.95 0.09
CA MET A 1 4.94 51.96 0.49
C MET A 1 4.56 51.41 1.86
N ILE A 2 4.48 50.08 1.95
CA ILE A 2 4.35 49.25 3.17
C ILE A 2 3.02 49.38 3.93
N ASN A 3 1.98 48.67 3.45
CA ASN A 3 1.08 47.82 4.23
C ASN A 3 -0.02 47.26 3.30
N ARG A 4 0.02 45.95 3.00
CA ARG A 4 -1.08 45.09 2.49
C ARG A 4 -0.50 43.73 2.07
N TYR A 5 -0.29 42.82 3.03
CA TYR A 5 -0.27 41.37 2.83
C TYR A 5 -0.57 40.70 4.17
N LEU A 6 -1.86 40.68 4.52
CA LEU A 6 -2.41 39.98 5.68
C LEU A 6 -3.89 39.70 5.42
N ALA A 7 -4.17 38.82 4.44
CA ALA A 7 -5.48 38.21 4.20
C ALA A 7 -5.34 37.10 3.14
N GLN A 8 -4.78 35.95 3.52
CA GLN A 8 -5.02 34.62 2.91
C GLN A 8 -4.19 33.56 3.66
N ALA A 9 -4.63 33.21 4.87
CA ALA A 9 -4.19 32.00 5.57
C ALA A 9 -5.17 31.72 6.71
N LEU A 10 -6.31 31.08 6.42
CA LEU A 10 -7.16 30.42 7.42
C LEU A 10 -8.29 29.66 6.71
N CYS A 11 -8.12 28.33 6.56
CA CYS A 11 -9.19 27.32 6.61
C CYS A 11 -8.60 25.93 6.40
N LEU A 12 -8.34 25.22 7.51
CA LEU A 12 -8.68 23.80 7.76
C LEU A 12 -7.97 23.34 9.05
N LEU A 13 -8.55 23.75 10.19
CA LEU A 13 -8.33 23.12 11.49
C LEU A 13 -9.70 22.57 11.91
N ALA A 14 -9.86 21.25 11.84
CA ALA A 14 -11.00 20.55 12.42
C ALA A 14 -10.54 19.95 13.75
N VAL A 15 -10.89 20.61 14.86
CA VAL A 15 -10.90 20.03 16.19
C VAL A 15 -12.36 19.90 16.61
N THR A 16 -12.79 18.66 16.84
CA THR A 16 -14.10 18.30 17.38
C THR A 16 -14.05 18.23 18.90
N VAL A 17 -14.89 18.98 19.61
CA VAL A 17 -15.42 18.59 20.94
C VAL A 17 -16.78 19.28 21.19
N PRO A 18 -17.56 18.86 22.21
CA PRO A 18 -18.77 18.04 22.13
C PRO A 18 -20.07 18.87 22.15
N SER A 19 -21.19 18.20 21.88
CA SER A 19 -22.55 18.75 21.97
C SER A 19 -22.89 19.21 23.39
N GLN A 20 -23.27 20.47 23.57
CA GLN A 20 -24.40 20.91 24.40
C GLN A 20 -24.47 22.43 24.37
N ALA A 21 -25.49 23.00 23.72
CA ALA A 21 -26.09 24.27 24.14
C ALA A 21 -27.45 24.46 23.46
N GLN A 22 -28.48 24.56 24.30
CA GLN A 22 -29.81 25.06 23.96
C GLN A 22 -29.76 26.51 23.49
N LEU A 23 -30.71 26.83 22.60
CA LEU A 23 -31.38 28.11 22.35
C LEU A 23 -30.61 29.40 22.68
N LEU A 24 -30.49 30.26 21.67
CA LEU A 24 -31.26 31.50 21.60
C LEU A 24 -31.29 32.00 20.16
N GLY A 25 -32.50 32.30 19.69
CA GLY A 25 -32.86 32.36 18.29
C GLY A 25 -32.26 33.51 17.51
N HIS A 26 -31.95 33.22 16.25
CA HIS A 26 -32.22 34.07 15.09
C HIS A 26 -32.33 33.14 13.87
N ASP A 27 -33.18 33.53 12.92
CA ASP A 27 -33.88 32.69 11.94
C ASP A 27 -33.02 31.71 11.12
N VAL A 28 -33.50 30.48 11.02
CA VAL A 28 -32.98 29.41 10.15
C VAL A 28 -33.44 29.68 8.72
N LEU A 29 -32.51 30.05 7.83
CA LEU A 29 -32.76 30.04 6.39
C LEU A 29 -32.43 28.65 5.82
N GLN A 30 -33.47 27.92 5.39
CA GLN A 30 -33.35 26.66 4.65
C GLN A 30 -32.69 26.91 3.29
N ILE A 31 -31.54 26.29 3.03
CA ILE A 31 -30.84 26.28 1.73
C ILE A 31 -31.29 25.04 0.93
N ASP A 32 -32.57 24.96 0.61
CA ASP A 32 -33.09 23.88 -0.26
C ASP A 32 -33.74 24.40 -1.56
N ASN A 33 -33.61 25.68 -1.90
CA ASN A 33 -34.11 26.22 -3.18
C ASN A 33 -33.32 27.46 -3.66
N MET A 34 -32.02 27.32 -3.91
CA MET A 34 -31.29 28.28 -4.75
C MET A 34 -30.84 27.63 -6.06
N ASP A 35 -31.57 27.94 -7.12
CA ASP A 35 -31.23 27.62 -8.50
C ASP A 35 -30.15 28.60 -8.99
N LEU A 36 -28.89 28.14 -8.99
CA LEU A 36 -27.70 28.94 -9.32
C LEU A 36 -27.54 29.26 -10.81
N PHE A 37 -28.54 28.96 -11.66
CA PHE A 37 -28.43 29.11 -13.12
C PHE A 37 -29.25 30.25 -13.74
N THR A 38 -29.91 31.12 -12.96
CA THR A 38 -30.79 32.16 -13.53
C THR A 38 -30.63 33.59 -12.97
N LEU A 39 -29.46 33.96 -12.45
CA LEU A 39 -29.21 35.37 -12.10
C LEU A 39 -28.72 36.18 -13.33
N PRO A 40 -29.38 37.31 -13.69
CA PRO A 40 -29.01 38.12 -14.85
C PRO A 40 -27.77 38.95 -14.54
N ILE A 41 -26.68 38.74 -15.29
CA ILE A 41 -25.47 39.55 -15.18
C ILE A 41 -25.66 40.83 -16.01
N ASN A 42 -25.73 41.96 -15.33
CA ASN A 42 -25.73 43.28 -15.94
C ASN A 42 -24.34 43.59 -16.53
N ARG A 43 -24.23 43.58 -17.87
CA ARG A 43 -23.00 43.85 -18.62
C ARG A 43 -22.82 45.35 -18.84
N SER A 44 -22.19 46.05 -17.90
CA SER A 44 -21.49 47.29 -18.22
C SER A 44 -20.57 47.67 -17.07
N GLN A 45 -19.30 47.94 -17.41
CA GLN A 45 -18.18 48.33 -16.56
C GLN A 45 -17.30 47.18 -16.04
N PHE A 46 -16.53 46.58 -16.94
CA PHE A 46 -15.13 46.24 -16.64
C PHE A 46 -14.31 46.49 -17.91
N GLU A 47 -13.36 47.42 -17.83
CA GLU A 47 -12.40 47.74 -18.89
C GLU A 47 -11.49 46.54 -19.15
N LEU A 48 -11.18 46.31 -20.44
CA LEU A 48 -10.45 45.16 -20.95
C LEU A 48 -8.95 45.26 -20.64
N GLU A 49 -8.47 44.44 -19.71
CA GLU A 49 -7.06 44.02 -19.69
C GLU A 49 -6.76 43.07 -20.88
N PRO A 50 -5.52 43.07 -21.42
CA PRO A 50 -5.20 42.38 -22.68
C PRO A 50 -5.41 40.86 -22.62
N PRO A 51 -5.68 40.22 -23.78
CA PRO A 51 -6.31 38.91 -23.85
C PRO A 51 -5.46 37.78 -23.27
N LEU A 52 -6.16 36.85 -22.60
CA LEU A 52 -5.66 35.61 -21.96
C LEU A 52 -4.70 34.75 -22.83
N GLN A 53 -4.66 34.98 -24.14
CA GLN A 53 -3.82 34.26 -25.09
C GLN A 53 -2.32 34.51 -24.87
N ASP A 54 -1.91 35.68 -24.37
CA ASP A 54 -0.49 35.96 -24.10
C ASP A 54 -0.03 35.42 -22.74
N ARG A 55 -0.95 35.17 -21.80
CA ARG A 55 -0.66 34.48 -20.53
C ARG A 55 -0.67 32.95 -20.65
N ILE A 56 -1.43 32.40 -21.60
CA ILE A 56 -1.40 30.96 -21.92
C ILE A 56 -0.11 30.59 -22.65
N LYS A 57 0.54 31.52 -23.36
CA LYS A 57 1.88 31.29 -23.95
C LYS A 57 3.04 31.36 -22.95
N ALA A 58 2.81 31.85 -21.72
CA ALA A 58 3.82 31.94 -20.66
C ALA A 58 3.57 30.97 -19.49
N PHE A 59 2.55 30.12 -19.58
CA PHE A 59 2.35 29.00 -18.66
C PHE A 59 2.63 27.71 -19.42
N ASN A 60 3.91 27.36 -19.49
CA ASN A 60 4.32 25.99 -19.75
C ASN A 60 4.20 25.26 -18.40
N PRO A 61 3.11 24.50 -18.11
CA PRO A 61 3.25 23.43 -17.13
C PRO A 61 4.41 22.55 -17.63
N PRO A 62 5.30 22.06 -16.75
CA PRO A 62 6.35 21.16 -17.21
C PRO A 62 5.67 19.98 -17.89
N GLN A 63 5.71 19.97 -19.23
CA GLN A 63 5.50 18.76 -20.00
C GLN A 63 6.70 17.90 -19.66
N VAL A 64 6.53 17.01 -18.69
CA VAL A 64 7.53 15.98 -18.44
C VAL A 64 7.31 14.88 -19.48
N THR A 65 7.63 15.23 -20.72
CA THR A 65 7.85 14.30 -21.82
C THR A 65 9.36 14.11 -21.90
N GLY A 66 9.87 13.11 -21.18
CA GLY A 66 11.28 12.75 -21.19
C GLY A 66 11.66 11.79 -20.05
N PRO A 67 12.78 11.06 -20.16
CA PRO A 67 13.18 9.98 -19.23
C PRO A 67 13.47 10.41 -17.78
N ASP A 68 13.41 11.71 -17.48
CA ASP A 68 13.88 12.34 -16.25
C ASP A 68 12.77 12.66 -15.23
N ALA A 69 11.55 12.15 -15.43
CA ALA A 69 10.45 12.24 -14.44
C ALA A 69 10.64 11.32 -13.22
N LEU A 70 11.60 10.41 -13.28
CA LEU A 70 11.81 9.37 -12.29
C LEU A 70 13.08 9.69 -11.52
N LEU A 71 12.88 10.37 -10.38
CA LEU A 71 13.88 10.76 -9.39
C LEU A 71 15.08 9.78 -9.35
N ASP A 72 16.25 10.29 -9.70
CA ASP A 72 17.55 9.60 -9.75
C ASP A 72 18.12 9.20 -8.36
N GLY A 73 17.26 8.79 -7.43
CA GLY A 73 17.72 8.29 -6.13
C GLY A 73 16.61 8.00 -5.11
N ILE A 74 16.86 6.98 -4.28
CA ILE A 74 16.05 6.66 -3.11
C ILE A 74 16.12 7.85 -2.13
N PRO A 75 14.98 8.49 -1.78
CA PRO A 75 14.97 9.67 -0.91
C PRO A 75 15.36 9.32 0.53
N ASN A 76 16.01 10.24 1.25
CA ASN A 76 16.31 10.06 2.66
C ASN A 76 15.02 10.01 3.50
N ALA A 77 14.74 8.86 4.10
CA ALA A 77 13.54 8.61 4.91
C ALA A 77 13.67 8.91 6.39
N ASN A 78 14.84 9.33 6.87
CA ASN A 78 15.11 9.44 8.29
C ASN A 78 14.98 10.87 8.86
N GLU A 79 14.59 11.87 8.07
CA GLU A 79 14.51 13.27 8.51
C GLU A 79 13.13 13.63 9.08
N VAL A 80 13.09 14.09 10.33
CA VAL A 80 11.86 14.40 11.09
C VAL A 80 11.36 15.81 10.75
N VAL A 81 10.04 15.94 10.59
CA VAL A 81 9.36 17.24 10.46
C VAL A 81 8.84 17.67 11.83
N LYS A 82 9.55 18.60 12.48
CA LYS A 82 9.27 19.02 13.86
C LYS A 82 8.01 19.88 14.03
N ASP A 83 7.51 20.47 12.95
CA ASP A 83 6.38 21.39 12.98
C ASP A 83 5.02 20.70 12.87
N LEU A 84 4.99 19.37 12.74
CA LEU A 84 3.79 18.56 12.70
C LEU A 84 3.56 17.86 14.04
N ALA A 85 2.30 17.78 14.46
CA ALA A 85 1.93 17.12 15.70
C ALA A 85 2.13 15.60 15.62
N ASP A 86 2.59 15.03 16.72
CA ASP A 86 2.70 13.58 16.89
C ASP A 86 1.31 12.90 16.82
N ILE A 87 1.29 11.66 16.32
CA ILE A 87 0.08 10.85 16.24
C ILE A 87 0.06 9.82 17.35
N ASN A 88 -0.86 10.01 18.29
CA ASN A 88 -1.05 9.12 19.43
C ASN A 88 -1.95 7.95 19.08
N ILE A 89 -1.43 6.73 19.21
CA ILE A 89 -2.16 5.49 18.92
C ILE A 89 -2.66 4.89 20.23
N LEU A 90 -3.96 4.63 20.32
CA LEU A 90 -4.60 4.08 21.51
C LEU A 90 -4.77 2.56 21.42
N ASP A 91 -4.65 1.87 22.55
CA ASP A 91 -4.94 0.44 22.66
C ASP A 91 -6.45 0.14 22.79
N LYS A 92 -6.80 -1.14 22.88
CA LYS A 92 -8.18 -1.63 23.10
C LYS A 92 -8.86 -1.07 24.37
N LYS A 93 -8.11 -0.48 25.30
CA LYS A 93 -8.60 0.11 26.55
C LYS A 93 -8.55 1.64 26.49
N ASN A 94 -8.40 2.23 25.31
CA ASN A 94 -8.24 3.67 25.08
C ASN A 94 -7.04 4.29 25.82
N LYS A 95 -5.98 3.52 26.06
CA LYS A 95 -4.73 4.03 26.66
C LYS A 95 -3.69 4.26 25.57
N LEU A 96 -2.87 5.30 25.71
CA LEU A 96 -1.75 5.56 24.81
C LEU A 96 -0.82 4.34 24.75
N ALA A 97 -0.65 3.79 23.56
CA ALA A 97 0.11 2.57 23.31
C ALA A 97 1.44 2.86 22.60
N LEU A 98 1.37 3.69 21.55
CA LEU A 98 2.47 4.05 20.67
C LEU A 98 2.28 5.50 20.20
N THR A 99 3.36 6.13 19.76
CA THR A 99 3.34 7.45 19.14
C THR A 99 4.09 7.39 17.82
N GLU A 100 3.46 7.87 16.75
CA GLU A 100 4.08 8.02 15.44
C GLU A 100 4.44 9.49 15.19
N ILE A 101 5.56 9.71 14.50
CA ILE A 101 6.04 11.03 14.12
C ILE A 101 6.05 11.18 12.60
N HIS A 102 5.94 12.43 12.14
CA HIS A 102 6.03 12.77 10.73
C HIS A 102 7.48 12.98 10.28
N LEU A 103 7.79 12.43 9.12
CA LEU A 103 9.07 12.56 8.45
C LEU A 103 8.88 13.33 7.13
N GLN A 104 9.99 13.75 6.52
CA GLN A 104 9.94 14.35 5.19
C GLN A 104 9.24 13.44 4.18
N HIS A 105 8.72 14.04 3.11
CA HIS A 105 7.99 13.35 2.04
C HIS A 105 6.70 12.64 2.51
N GLY A 106 6.16 12.99 3.68
CA GLY A 106 4.90 12.46 4.19
C GLY A 106 5.03 11.08 4.85
N TRP A 107 6.25 10.61 5.08
CA TRP A 107 6.52 9.34 5.74
C TRP A 107 6.36 9.42 7.25
N ARG A 108 6.35 8.26 7.90
CA ARG A 108 6.17 8.14 9.35
C ARG A 108 7.08 7.08 9.94
N ALA A 109 7.38 7.24 11.23
CA ALA A 109 8.07 6.25 12.05
C ALA A 109 7.55 6.30 13.49
N LEU A 110 7.87 5.26 14.27
CA LEU A 110 7.65 5.28 15.71
C LEU A 110 8.61 6.27 16.38
N GLN A 111 8.08 7.09 17.29
CA GLN A 111 8.83 8.13 18.00
C GLN A 111 10.04 7.55 18.72
N GLN A 112 11.21 8.15 18.52
CA GLN A 112 12.47 7.81 19.21
C GLN A 112 12.95 6.35 19.04
N GLU A 113 12.36 5.60 18.11
CA GLU A 113 12.67 4.19 17.95
C GLU A 113 13.44 3.89 16.68
N TRP A 114 14.46 3.06 16.85
CA TRP A 114 15.40 2.69 15.81
C TRP A 114 15.60 1.18 15.79
N LEU A 115 15.89 0.66 14.61
CA LEU A 115 16.22 -0.73 14.38
C LEU A 115 17.67 -0.83 13.90
N LEU A 116 18.37 -1.80 14.46
CA LEU A 116 19.77 -2.10 14.18
C LEU A 116 19.90 -3.52 13.64
N LEU A 117 20.79 -3.74 12.69
CA LEU A 117 21.28 -5.07 12.34
C LEU A 117 22.65 -5.29 13.00
N LEU A 118 22.69 -6.23 13.94
CA LEU A 118 23.85 -6.51 14.78
C LEU A 118 24.19 -8.01 14.78
N THR A 119 25.28 -8.35 15.46
CA THR A 119 25.61 -9.70 15.93
C THR A 119 25.42 -9.80 17.45
N ALA A 120 25.34 -11.02 17.97
CA ALA A 120 25.22 -11.24 19.41
C ALA A 120 26.43 -10.68 20.20
N GLU A 121 27.62 -10.67 19.59
CA GLU A 121 28.87 -10.18 20.21
C GLU A 121 28.86 -8.65 20.42
N GLN A 122 28.06 -7.92 19.66
CA GLN A 122 27.93 -6.47 19.76
C GLN A 122 27.01 -6.03 20.93
N MET A 123 26.20 -6.94 21.49
CA MET A 123 25.20 -6.60 22.50
C MET A 123 25.76 -6.02 23.81
N PRO A 124 26.85 -6.53 24.40
CA PRO A 124 27.40 -5.94 25.62
C PRO A 124 27.83 -4.48 25.42
N LEU A 125 28.36 -4.14 24.25
CA LEU A 125 28.74 -2.77 23.90
C LEU A 125 27.51 -1.89 23.69
N LEU A 126 26.46 -2.37 23.01
CA LEU A 126 25.22 -1.61 22.87
C LEU A 126 24.62 -1.25 24.24
N ARG A 127 24.66 -2.18 25.20
CA ARG A 127 24.12 -1.98 26.55
C ARG A 127 24.93 -1.00 27.41
N SER A 128 26.18 -0.67 27.03
CA SER A 128 26.98 0.34 27.72
C SER A 128 26.76 1.76 27.19
N LEU A 129 26.08 1.90 26.05
CA LEU A 129 25.75 3.18 25.44
C LEU A 129 24.46 3.77 26.05
N PRO A 130 24.24 5.10 25.95
CA PRO A 130 23.06 5.77 26.49
C PRO A 130 21.81 5.55 25.62
N VAL A 131 21.46 4.28 25.38
CA VAL A 131 20.29 3.84 24.62
C VAL A 131 19.52 2.80 25.44
N THR A 132 18.22 2.68 25.20
CA THR A 132 17.39 1.65 25.84
C THR A 132 17.11 0.54 24.83
N VAL A 133 17.55 -0.69 25.12
CA VAL A 133 17.17 -1.86 24.30
C VAL A 133 15.73 -2.24 24.64
N ILE A 134 14.84 -2.18 23.63
CA ILE A 134 13.43 -2.57 23.77
C ILE A 134 13.28 -4.07 23.54
N SER A 135 13.86 -4.58 22.44
CA SER A 135 13.74 -5.99 22.08
C SER A 135 14.88 -6.44 21.17
N GLU A 136 15.22 -7.72 21.29
CA GLU A 136 16.15 -8.44 20.43
C GLU A 136 15.36 -9.48 19.65
N THR A 137 15.60 -9.59 18.35
CA THR A 137 14.84 -10.49 17.48
C THR A 137 15.80 -11.18 16.52
N ASP A 138 15.97 -12.49 16.74
CA ASP A 138 16.65 -13.39 15.82
C ASP A 138 15.69 -13.87 14.73
N LEU A 139 15.97 -13.46 13.49
CA LEU A 139 15.26 -13.85 12.28
C LEU A 139 16.16 -14.86 11.56
N THR A 140 16.15 -16.10 12.06
CA THR A 140 17.10 -17.15 11.68
C THR A 140 17.03 -17.48 10.19
N GLN A 141 15.84 -17.59 9.60
CA GLN A 141 15.70 -17.84 8.17
C GLN A 141 16.19 -16.66 7.36
N LEU A 142 15.92 -15.43 7.79
CA LEU A 142 16.48 -14.25 7.17
C LEU A 142 17.96 -14.04 7.51
N GLN A 143 18.58 -14.81 8.39
CA GLN A 143 19.97 -14.63 8.88
C GLN A 143 20.21 -13.23 9.46
N MET A 144 19.20 -12.62 10.09
CA MET A 144 19.28 -11.28 10.65
C MET A 144 19.10 -11.33 12.15
N PHE A 145 20.00 -10.69 12.90
CA PHE A 145 19.79 -10.40 14.30
C PHE A 145 19.49 -8.90 14.45
N THR A 146 18.22 -8.60 14.67
CA THR A 146 17.70 -7.22 14.71
C THR A 146 17.47 -6.78 16.14
N VAL A 147 17.83 -5.53 16.44
CA VAL A 147 17.68 -4.96 17.77
C VAL A 147 16.90 -3.65 17.67
N ARG A 148 15.79 -3.59 18.41
CA ARG A 148 14.97 -2.39 18.57
C ARG A 148 15.46 -1.61 19.77
N ILE A 149 15.82 -0.36 19.56
CA ILE A 149 16.26 0.56 20.61
C ILE A 149 15.36 1.79 20.68
N ARG A 150 15.36 2.42 21.86
CA ARG A 150 14.84 3.76 22.08
C ARG A 150 15.96 4.70 22.50
N VAL A 151 15.91 5.92 21.98
CA VAL A 151 16.90 6.97 22.25
C VAL A 151 16.23 8.21 22.79
N SER A 152 16.94 9.05 23.54
CA SER A 152 16.42 10.38 23.92
C SER A 152 16.37 11.32 22.71
N ASP A 153 15.58 12.38 22.76
CA ASP A 153 15.50 13.43 21.70
C ASP A 153 16.86 13.95 21.22
N ARG A 154 17.85 14.00 22.12
CA ARG A 154 19.23 14.41 21.79
C ARG A 154 19.86 13.57 20.68
N TYR A 155 19.50 12.29 20.60
CA TYR A 155 20.04 11.31 19.67
C TYR A 155 18.99 10.86 18.64
N ASP A 156 17.79 11.46 18.61
CA ASP A 156 16.73 11.06 17.68
C ASP A 156 16.91 11.69 16.28
N ASP A 157 18.12 11.57 15.76
CA ASP A 157 18.58 12.02 14.44
C ASP A 157 19.61 11.02 13.91
N LEU A 158 19.53 10.65 12.63
CA LEU A 158 20.36 9.59 12.05
C LEU A 158 21.85 9.91 12.18
N ASN A 159 22.25 11.14 11.84
CA ASN A 159 23.67 11.53 11.86
C ASN A 159 24.24 11.52 13.29
N THR A 160 23.43 11.98 14.24
CA THR A 160 23.82 12.04 15.65
C THR A 160 23.88 10.64 16.26
N LEU A 161 22.90 9.79 15.96
CA LEU A 161 22.87 8.41 16.43
C LEU A 161 23.98 7.56 15.81
N ALA A 162 24.25 7.72 14.50
CA ALA A 162 25.33 7.01 13.82
C ALA A 162 26.70 7.31 14.46
N LYS A 163 26.95 8.57 14.86
CA LYS A 163 28.15 8.95 15.61
C LYS A 163 28.23 8.27 16.97
N LEU A 164 27.12 8.24 17.71
CA LEU A 164 27.05 7.57 19.01
C LEU A 164 27.35 6.06 18.88
N LEU A 165 26.80 5.42 17.84
CA LEU A 165 26.90 3.99 17.61
C LEU A 165 28.12 3.59 16.77
N THR A 166 29.01 4.54 16.41
CA THR A 166 30.21 4.24 15.63
C THR A 166 31.08 3.11 16.24
N PRO A 167 31.32 3.07 17.57
CA PRO A 167 32.09 1.97 18.18
C PRO A 167 31.41 0.60 18.04
N LEU A 168 30.08 0.57 17.88
CA LEU A 168 29.32 -0.65 17.74
C LEU A 168 29.59 -1.32 16.39
N GLY A 169 29.78 -0.52 15.33
CA GLY A 169 29.93 -1.03 13.96
C GLY A 169 28.68 -1.76 13.47
N ALA A 170 27.49 -1.21 13.72
CA ALA A 170 26.24 -1.77 13.24
C ALA A 170 26.23 -1.84 11.70
N GLU A 171 25.80 -2.96 11.14
CA GLU A 171 25.75 -3.11 9.68
C GLU A 171 24.70 -2.19 9.07
N ILE A 172 23.54 -2.09 9.73
CA ILE A 172 22.43 -1.21 9.33
C ILE A 172 21.89 -0.51 10.57
N LEU A 173 21.61 0.78 10.42
CA LEU A 173 20.90 1.63 11.37
C LEU A 173 19.79 2.35 10.62
N GLU A 174 18.53 2.10 11.00
CA GLU A 174 17.36 2.71 10.37
C GLU A 174 16.32 3.11 11.41
N ARG A 175 15.54 4.16 11.14
CA ARG A 175 14.36 4.43 11.95
C ARG A 175 13.38 3.28 11.89
N HIS A 176 12.60 3.13 12.95
CA HIS A 176 11.50 2.17 12.99
C HIS A 176 10.28 2.72 12.22
N HIS A 177 10.40 2.71 10.88
CA HIS A 177 9.39 3.24 9.96
C HIS A 177 8.08 2.44 10.03
N VAL A 178 6.99 3.10 9.64
CA VAL A 178 5.66 2.48 9.48
C VAL A 178 5.17 2.56 8.04
N TYR A 179 4.35 1.59 7.66
CA TYR A 179 3.80 1.39 6.33
C TYR A 179 2.28 1.39 6.36
N ASP A 180 1.65 1.84 5.28
CA ASP A 180 0.20 1.92 5.12
C ASP A 180 -0.32 0.81 4.20
N ALA A 181 -1.50 0.28 4.51
CA ALA A 181 -2.18 -0.64 3.60
C ALA A 181 -2.67 0.11 2.35
N GLN A 182 -2.57 -0.52 1.18
CA GLN A 182 -2.96 0.08 -0.09
C GLN A 182 -4.45 -0.14 -0.42
N ALA A 183 -5.32 0.33 0.48
CA ALA A 183 -6.77 0.34 0.30
C ALA A 183 -7.27 1.70 -0.21
N THR A 184 -8.39 1.74 -0.92
CA THR A 184 -9.18 2.97 -1.01
C THR A 184 -10.23 3.03 0.09
N SER A 185 -10.29 4.13 0.83
CA SER A 185 -11.52 4.50 1.52
C SER A 185 -12.53 4.97 0.47
N SER A 186 -13.25 4.04 -0.18
CA SER A 186 -14.41 4.40 -1.00
C SER A 186 -15.67 4.27 -0.17
N THR A 187 -16.04 5.32 0.55
CA THR A 187 -17.44 5.55 0.90
C THR A 187 -18.20 5.91 -0.38
N LEU A 188 -18.61 4.90 -1.12
CA LEU A 188 -19.70 5.04 -2.07
C LEU A 188 -20.86 4.21 -1.52
N THR A 189 -21.92 4.90 -1.13
CA THR A 189 -23.18 4.24 -0.79
C THR A 189 -23.74 3.54 -2.03
N PRO A 190 -24.48 2.42 -1.89
CA PRO A 190 -25.05 1.68 -3.02
C PRO A 190 -25.90 2.52 -3.98
N GLU A 191 -26.45 3.65 -3.52
CA GLU A 191 -27.29 4.54 -4.31
C GLU A 191 -26.54 5.41 -5.32
N ALA A 192 -25.23 5.63 -5.15
CA ALA A 192 -24.43 6.43 -6.09
C ALA A 192 -24.05 5.65 -7.36
N VAL A 193 -24.05 4.31 -7.30
CA VAL A 193 -23.74 3.44 -8.45
C VAL A 193 -24.94 3.29 -9.40
N LEU A 194 -26.17 3.42 -8.88
CA LEU A 194 -27.39 3.25 -9.67
C LEU A 194 -27.81 4.47 -10.51
N LYS A 195 -27.09 5.61 -10.43
CA LYS A 195 -27.48 6.86 -11.12
C LYS A 195 -26.56 7.28 -12.27
N SER A 196 -25.50 6.54 -12.60
CA SER A 196 -24.61 6.88 -13.72
C SER A 196 -24.77 6.03 -14.98
N GLU A 197 -25.85 5.26 -15.13
CA GLU A 197 -26.11 4.48 -16.35
C GLU A 197 -27.50 4.80 -16.92
N SER A 198 -27.56 5.86 -17.72
CA SER A 198 -28.55 5.98 -18.79
C SER A 198 -27.90 6.67 -19.98
N ASN A 199 -27.08 5.93 -20.70
CA ASN A 199 -26.81 6.14 -22.11
C ASN A 199 -26.08 4.91 -22.65
N SER A 200 -26.84 3.98 -23.19
CA SER A 200 -26.32 2.87 -24.00
C SER A 200 -25.79 3.42 -25.32
N PRO A 201 -24.56 3.04 -25.75
CA PRO A 201 -24.21 3.04 -27.16
C PRO A 201 -24.21 1.62 -27.73
N GLU A 202 -24.58 1.53 -29.00
CA GLU A 202 -24.67 0.33 -29.82
C GLU A 202 -23.41 -0.55 -29.79
N ILE A 203 -23.67 -1.86 -29.78
CA ILE A 203 -22.68 -2.94 -29.88
C ILE A 203 -22.09 -2.94 -31.30
N LEU A 204 -20.82 -2.57 -31.45
CA LEU A 204 -20.01 -2.95 -32.60
C LEU A 204 -19.30 -4.28 -32.29
N PRO A 205 -19.34 -5.28 -33.19
CA PRO A 205 -18.73 -6.58 -32.94
C PRO A 205 -17.21 -6.47 -32.94
N SER A 206 -16.57 -6.73 -31.80
CA SER A 206 -15.12 -6.86 -31.69
C SER A 206 -14.68 -8.20 -32.27
N ASN A 207 -13.82 -8.12 -33.28
CA ASN A 207 -13.22 -9.26 -33.95
C ASN A 207 -11.87 -9.56 -33.29
N THR A 208 -11.88 -10.00 -32.03
CA THR A 208 -10.67 -10.45 -31.30
C THR A 208 -10.72 -11.96 -31.09
N LYS A 209 -9.71 -12.67 -31.61
CA LYS A 209 -9.54 -14.10 -31.40
C LYS A 209 -9.33 -14.38 -29.90
N PRO A 210 -9.90 -15.45 -29.34
CA PRO A 210 -9.76 -15.76 -27.92
C PRO A 210 -8.32 -16.22 -27.64
N HIS A 211 -7.55 -15.40 -26.92
CA HIS A 211 -6.32 -15.83 -26.27
C HIS A 211 -6.70 -16.58 -24.98
N SER A 212 -6.08 -17.72 -24.76
CA SER A 212 -6.40 -18.73 -23.75
C SER A 212 -6.41 -18.18 -22.31
N ASN A 213 -7.54 -18.34 -21.60
CA ASN A 213 -7.65 -18.16 -20.15
C ASN A 213 -6.58 -18.99 -19.41
N MET A 214 -5.74 -18.34 -18.59
CA MET A 214 -4.63 -18.99 -17.89
C MET A 214 -5.08 -19.65 -16.57
N LEU A 215 -6.05 -19.08 -15.85
CA LEU A 215 -6.61 -19.67 -14.62
C LEU A 215 -7.81 -20.60 -14.86
N TYR A 216 -8.37 -20.66 -16.07
CA TYR A 216 -9.51 -21.52 -16.40
C TYR A 216 -9.19 -22.65 -17.41
N SER A 217 -7.92 -22.91 -17.71
CA SER A 217 -7.60 -24.10 -18.49
C SER A 217 -7.93 -25.36 -17.64
N ASN A 218 -9.00 -26.08 -18.01
CA ASN A 218 -9.51 -27.31 -17.39
C ASN A 218 -8.53 -28.52 -17.40
N LYS A 219 -7.22 -28.29 -17.45
CA LYS A 219 -6.25 -29.34 -17.18
C LYS A 219 -5.92 -29.30 -15.69
N PRO A 220 -6.21 -30.37 -14.93
CA PRO A 220 -5.71 -30.43 -13.57
C PRO A 220 -4.18 -30.28 -13.66
N TYR A 221 -3.63 -29.31 -12.95
CA TYR A 221 -2.19 -29.22 -12.65
C TYR A 221 -1.82 -30.38 -11.71
N ALA A 222 -2.12 -31.60 -12.14
CA ALA A 222 -1.83 -32.86 -11.48
C ALA A 222 -0.50 -33.37 -12.02
N ASN A 223 0.59 -32.72 -11.62
CA ASN A 223 1.91 -33.36 -11.59
C ASN A 223 2.90 -32.53 -10.77
N LYS A 224 2.65 -32.45 -9.45
CA LYS A 224 3.63 -32.57 -8.35
C LYS A 224 2.87 -32.60 -7.02
N SER A 225 3.27 -33.50 -6.14
CA SER A 225 2.62 -33.91 -4.88
C SER A 225 2.69 -32.87 -3.74
N HIS A 226 2.60 -31.57 -4.04
CA HIS A 226 2.70 -30.51 -3.05
C HIS A 226 1.49 -29.59 -3.10
N THR A 227 0.84 -29.39 -1.94
CA THR A 227 -0.21 -28.38 -1.76
C THR A 227 0.35 -27.01 -2.12
N LEU A 228 -0.32 -26.28 -3.02
CA LEU A 228 0.05 -24.91 -3.37
C LEU A 228 -0.07 -24.03 -2.13
N THR A 229 0.99 -23.29 -1.80
CA THR A 229 1.04 -22.38 -0.65
C THR A 229 1.22 -20.95 -1.10
N LEU A 230 0.53 -20.02 -0.44
CA LEU A 230 0.67 -18.59 -0.67
C LEU A 230 0.62 -17.85 0.67
N GLY A 231 1.55 -16.92 0.85
CA GLY A 231 1.63 -16.05 2.02
C GLY A 231 0.95 -14.73 1.75
N VAL A 232 0.24 -14.19 2.73
CA VAL A 232 -0.37 -12.86 2.70
C VAL A 232 0.14 -12.09 3.91
N ILE A 233 0.85 -10.99 3.71
CA ILE A 233 1.26 -10.06 4.77
C ILE A 233 0.39 -8.82 4.65
N ASP A 234 -0.57 -8.69 5.56
CA ASP A 234 -1.67 -7.73 5.44
C ASP A 234 -2.28 -7.44 6.84
N THR A 235 -3.49 -6.90 6.90
CA THR A 235 -4.24 -6.72 8.14
C THR A 235 -4.63 -8.06 8.76
N ALA A 236 -5.31 -8.04 9.92
CA ALA A 236 -6.00 -9.23 10.40
C ALA A 236 -7.11 -9.62 9.42
N ILE A 237 -7.69 -10.80 9.60
CA ILE A 237 -8.78 -11.31 8.77
C ILE A 237 -10.05 -11.46 9.61
N ASP A 238 -11.20 -11.30 8.98
CA ASP A 238 -12.48 -11.69 9.55
C ASP A 238 -12.63 -13.21 9.44
N ASP A 239 -12.13 -13.93 10.45
CA ASP A 239 -12.12 -15.39 10.47
C ASP A 239 -13.52 -16.01 10.68
N GLN A 240 -14.52 -15.19 11.03
CA GLN A 240 -15.91 -15.59 11.13
C GLN A 240 -16.67 -15.42 9.81
N HIS A 241 -16.00 -14.95 8.75
CA HIS A 241 -16.63 -14.76 7.45
C HIS A 241 -17.01 -16.11 6.82
N THR A 242 -18.30 -16.35 6.63
CA THR A 242 -18.85 -17.63 6.15
C THR A 242 -18.26 -18.10 4.82
N LEU A 243 -18.00 -17.17 3.89
CA LEU A 243 -17.40 -17.49 2.58
C LEU A 243 -15.90 -17.86 2.63
N LEU A 244 -15.25 -17.78 3.80
CA LEU A 244 -13.89 -18.29 4.05
C LEU A 244 -13.89 -19.61 4.82
N ALA A 245 -15.04 -20.12 5.27
CA ALA A 245 -15.12 -21.27 6.17
C ALA A 245 -14.52 -22.58 5.60
N GLN A 246 -14.42 -22.69 4.27
CA GLN A 246 -13.87 -23.86 3.58
C GLN A 246 -12.41 -23.67 3.13
N ALA A 247 -11.82 -22.50 3.34
CA ALA A 247 -10.43 -22.23 2.93
C ALA A 247 -9.44 -22.73 3.99
N ASP A 248 -8.31 -23.30 3.56
CA ASP A 248 -7.21 -23.70 4.44
C ASP A 248 -6.33 -22.48 4.75
N ILE A 249 -6.69 -21.75 5.81
CA ILE A 249 -6.00 -20.51 6.22
C ILE A 249 -5.38 -20.69 7.59
N GLN A 250 -4.07 -20.51 7.67
CA GLN A 250 -3.35 -20.38 8.94
C GLN A 250 -2.99 -18.92 9.19
N THR A 251 -3.45 -18.36 10.31
CA THR A 251 -3.17 -16.98 10.70
C THR A 251 -2.07 -16.88 11.76
N LYS A 252 -1.35 -15.75 11.76
CA LYS A 252 -0.49 -15.33 12.88
C LYS A 252 -0.44 -13.80 12.96
N SER A 253 -0.54 -13.25 14.16
CA SER A 253 -0.38 -11.81 14.40
C SER A 253 1.03 -11.46 14.86
N PHE A 254 1.55 -10.35 14.33
CA PHE A 254 2.84 -9.74 14.69
C PHE A 254 2.63 -8.34 15.30
N VAL A 255 1.40 -8.04 15.69
CA VAL A 255 0.99 -6.80 16.33
C VAL A 255 0.90 -7.04 17.83
N GLU A 256 1.27 -6.05 18.65
CA GLU A 256 1.13 -6.16 20.10
C GLU A 256 -0.33 -6.51 20.49
N PRO A 257 -0.56 -7.52 21.35
CA PRO A 257 -1.93 -8.04 21.62
C PRO A 257 -2.94 -7.00 22.13
N LYS A 258 -2.46 -5.94 22.79
CA LYS A 258 -3.27 -4.84 23.30
C LYS A 258 -3.82 -3.92 22.20
N MET A 259 -3.18 -3.90 21.03
CA MET A 259 -3.57 -3.02 19.93
C MET A 259 -4.83 -3.53 19.24
N VAL A 260 -5.62 -2.59 18.72
CA VAL A 260 -6.74 -2.90 17.83
C VAL A 260 -6.17 -3.30 16.46
N GLN A 261 -6.66 -4.40 15.90
CA GLN A 261 -6.22 -4.93 14.60
C GLN A 261 -7.38 -4.82 13.60
N PRO A 262 -7.22 -4.06 12.50
CA PRO A 262 -8.23 -3.96 11.47
C PRO A 262 -8.33 -5.28 10.68
N THR A 263 -9.52 -5.57 10.15
CA THR A 263 -9.78 -6.85 9.43
C THR A 263 -10.21 -6.68 7.97
N ALA A 264 -10.60 -5.47 7.57
CA ALA A 264 -11.23 -5.21 6.27
C ALA A 264 -10.35 -5.61 5.07
N HIS A 265 -9.10 -5.13 5.06
CA HIS A 265 -8.27 -5.19 3.86
C HIS A 265 -7.83 -6.61 3.51
N ALA A 266 -7.30 -7.37 4.48
CA ALA A 266 -6.90 -8.76 4.24
C ALA A 266 -8.10 -9.66 3.92
N THR A 267 -9.28 -9.38 4.49
CA THR A 267 -10.52 -10.11 4.14
C THR A 267 -10.87 -9.91 2.67
N ALA A 268 -10.77 -8.68 2.16
CA ALA A 268 -10.94 -8.36 0.74
C ALA A 268 -9.83 -9.00 -0.14
N VAL A 269 -8.59 -9.03 0.30
CA VAL A 269 -7.51 -9.71 -0.46
C VAL A 269 -7.77 -11.23 -0.55
N LEU A 270 -8.14 -11.86 0.56
CA LEU A 270 -8.48 -13.29 0.61
C LEU A 270 -9.74 -13.62 -0.18
N GLY A 271 -10.69 -12.68 -0.27
CA GLY A 271 -11.86 -12.82 -1.11
C GLY A 271 -11.50 -13.14 -2.55
N ARG A 272 -10.49 -12.47 -3.09
CA ARG A 272 -9.99 -12.71 -4.45
C ARG A 272 -9.21 -14.02 -4.57
N LEU A 273 -8.47 -14.41 -3.53
CA LEU A 273 -7.62 -15.59 -3.58
C LEU A 273 -8.39 -16.90 -3.41
N VAL A 274 -9.23 -17.01 -2.39
CA VAL A 274 -9.75 -18.32 -1.92
C VAL A 274 -11.24 -18.36 -1.60
N ALA A 275 -11.93 -17.21 -1.53
CA ALA A 275 -13.34 -17.21 -1.14
C ALA A 275 -14.24 -17.82 -2.21
N LYS A 276 -15.23 -18.59 -1.76
CA LYS A 276 -16.25 -19.21 -2.61
C LYS A 276 -17.56 -18.47 -2.39
N GLY A 277 -17.82 -17.46 -3.20
CA GLY A 277 -19.02 -16.62 -3.17
C GLY A 277 -19.96 -16.89 -4.35
N GLU A 278 -21.07 -16.15 -4.40
CA GLU A 278 -22.01 -16.21 -5.53
C GLU A 278 -21.43 -15.51 -6.76
N SER A 279 -20.82 -14.34 -6.57
CA SER A 279 -20.21 -13.55 -7.65
C SER A 279 -18.68 -13.63 -7.67
N ILE A 280 -18.09 -14.20 -6.62
CA ILE A 280 -16.63 -14.33 -6.48
C ILE A 280 -16.17 -15.67 -7.07
N LYS A 281 -15.23 -15.59 -8.01
CA LYS A 281 -14.48 -16.74 -8.50
C LYS A 281 -13.06 -16.69 -7.92
N PRO A 282 -12.69 -17.58 -6.98
CA PRO A 282 -11.37 -17.55 -6.36
C PRO A 282 -10.28 -17.90 -7.36
N LEU A 283 -9.14 -17.22 -7.26
CA LEU A 283 -7.96 -17.49 -8.08
C LEU A 283 -7.31 -18.85 -7.75
N LEU A 284 -7.37 -19.25 -6.48
CA LEU A 284 -6.70 -20.42 -5.92
C LEU A 284 -7.60 -21.15 -4.88
N PRO A 285 -8.74 -21.74 -5.29
CA PRO A 285 -9.75 -22.27 -4.37
C PRO A 285 -9.27 -23.32 -3.36
N ASP A 286 -8.21 -24.06 -3.70
CA ASP A 286 -7.69 -25.18 -2.90
C ASP A 286 -6.27 -24.91 -2.35
N ALA A 287 -5.81 -23.65 -2.41
CA ALA A 287 -4.52 -23.27 -1.87
C ALA A 287 -4.53 -23.17 -0.35
N LYS A 288 -3.39 -23.51 0.25
CA LYS A 288 -3.12 -23.22 1.66
C LYS A 288 -2.59 -21.81 1.80
N ILE A 289 -3.27 -20.98 2.57
CA ILE A 289 -2.90 -19.58 2.82
C ILE A 289 -2.26 -19.43 4.20
N TYR A 290 -1.11 -18.74 4.25
CA TYR A 290 -0.50 -18.27 5.48
C TYR A 290 -0.72 -16.76 5.59
N ALA A 291 -1.62 -16.33 6.48
CA ALA A 291 -1.98 -14.92 6.65
C ALA A 291 -1.30 -14.31 7.88
N ALA A 292 -0.36 -13.40 7.66
CA ALA A 292 0.32 -12.65 8.70
C ALA A 292 -0.32 -11.27 8.90
N SER A 293 -0.88 -11.04 10.07
CA SER A 293 -1.40 -9.73 10.48
C SER A 293 -0.26 -8.86 11.01
N VAL A 294 -0.02 -7.73 10.36
CA VAL A 294 1.05 -6.77 10.72
C VAL A 294 0.53 -5.37 11.04
N PHE A 295 -0.75 -5.10 10.78
CA PHE A 295 -1.34 -3.77 10.96
C PHE A 295 -2.02 -3.60 12.31
N TYR A 296 -1.73 -2.49 12.97
CA TYR A 296 -2.57 -1.93 14.03
C TYR A 296 -3.40 -0.78 13.48
N GLN A 297 -4.57 -0.58 14.08
CA GLN A 297 -5.44 0.53 13.76
C GLN A 297 -4.89 1.83 14.36
N LYS A 298 -4.80 2.88 13.55
CA LYS A 298 -4.44 4.24 13.98
C LYS A 298 -5.67 5.03 14.37
N ASP A 299 -6.66 5.04 13.49
CA ASP A 299 -7.98 5.65 13.68
C ASP A 299 -9.04 4.86 12.91
N ALA A 300 -10.25 5.40 12.75
CA ALA A 300 -11.33 4.71 12.06
C ALA A 300 -11.06 4.41 10.57
N TYR A 301 -10.10 5.09 9.95
CA TYR A 301 -9.89 5.07 8.49
C TYR A 301 -8.47 4.68 8.09
N SER A 302 -7.56 4.53 9.03
CA SER A 302 -6.15 4.31 8.75
C SER A 302 -5.48 3.34 9.71
N GLN A 303 -4.41 2.73 9.21
CA GLN A 303 -3.76 1.60 9.81
C GLN A 303 -2.29 1.61 9.44
N SER A 304 -1.44 1.21 10.38
CA SER A 304 0.01 1.24 10.22
C SER A 304 0.60 -0.13 10.53
N ALA A 305 1.62 -0.53 9.79
CA ALA A 305 2.45 -1.71 10.08
C ALA A 305 3.89 -1.26 10.33
N SER A 306 4.49 -1.70 11.43
CA SER A 306 5.87 -1.35 11.75
C SER A 306 6.87 -2.21 10.96
N THR A 307 8.03 -1.65 10.66
CA THR A 307 9.11 -2.38 9.96
C THR A 307 9.44 -3.71 10.66
N LEU A 308 9.52 -3.73 11.99
CA LEU A 308 9.80 -4.96 12.73
C LEU A 308 8.71 -6.03 12.55
N ALA A 309 7.43 -5.63 12.53
CA ALA A 309 6.33 -6.56 12.28
C ALA A 309 6.42 -7.17 10.86
N LEU A 310 6.81 -6.38 9.86
CA LEU A 310 7.06 -6.87 8.50
C LEU A 310 8.22 -7.88 8.45
N LEU A 311 9.33 -7.59 9.12
CA LEU A 311 10.48 -8.49 9.18
C LEU A 311 10.14 -9.83 9.86
N GLN A 312 9.40 -9.78 10.97
CA GLN A 312 8.94 -10.99 11.68
C GLN A 312 7.92 -11.79 10.87
N ALA A 313 7.04 -11.12 10.12
CA ALA A 313 6.10 -11.76 9.21
C ALA A 313 6.83 -12.47 8.05
N LEU A 314 7.81 -11.81 7.42
CA LEU A 314 8.66 -12.40 6.38
C LEU A 314 9.39 -13.64 6.91
N GLU A 315 10.03 -13.54 8.08
CA GLU A 315 10.68 -14.68 8.75
C GLU A 315 9.71 -15.87 8.91
N TRP A 316 8.48 -15.59 9.35
CA TRP A 316 7.48 -16.64 9.51
C TRP A 316 7.07 -17.27 8.17
N MET A 317 6.94 -16.49 7.09
CA MET A 317 6.69 -17.05 5.75
C MET A 317 7.80 -18.00 5.32
N LEU A 318 9.07 -17.64 5.58
CA LEU A 318 10.22 -18.49 5.30
C LEU A 318 10.20 -19.78 6.15
N VAL A 319 9.88 -19.68 7.43
CA VAL A 319 9.72 -20.85 8.32
C VAL A 319 8.61 -21.78 7.81
N LYS A 320 7.53 -21.22 7.27
CA LYS A 320 6.42 -21.97 6.65
C LYS A 320 6.71 -22.44 5.23
N ARG A 321 7.87 -22.12 4.67
CA ARG A 321 8.31 -22.49 3.31
C ARG A 321 7.33 -22.03 2.23
N VAL A 322 6.75 -20.85 2.43
CA VAL A 322 5.91 -20.20 1.41
C VAL A 322 6.77 -19.85 0.21
N GLN A 323 6.27 -20.15 -0.99
CA GLN A 323 6.98 -19.85 -2.25
C GLN A 323 6.65 -18.47 -2.80
N VAL A 324 5.43 -17.96 -2.57
CA VAL A 324 4.96 -16.65 -3.04
C VAL A 324 4.29 -15.89 -1.91
N ILE A 325 4.69 -14.65 -1.70
CA ILE A 325 4.19 -13.75 -0.65
C ILE A 325 3.55 -12.54 -1.31
N ASN A 326 2.27 -12.28 -1.04
CA ASN A 326 1.55 -11.08 -1.42
C ASN A 326 1.63 -10.04 -0.28
N MET A 327 2.07 -8.82 -0.60
CA MET A 327 2.14 -7.67 0.31
C MET A 327 1.35 -6.48 -0.23
N SER A 328 0.23 -6.14 0.41
CA SER A 328 -0.64 -5.06 -0.06
C SER A 328 -0.42 -3.76 0.70
N LEU A 329 0.83 -3.31 0.79
CA LEU A 329 1.25 -2.19 1.62
C LEU A 329 2.28 -1.33 0.93
N ALA A 330 2.39 -0.08 1.37
CA ALA A 330 3.38 0.86 0.85
C ALA A 330 3.87 1.83 1.93
N GLY A 331 5.10 2.30 1.80
CA GLY A 331 5.76 3.16 2.77
C GLY A 331 7.14 3.62 2.30
N PRO A 332 7.98 4.13 3.22
CA PRO A 332 9.31 4.65 2.91
C PRO A 332 10.32 3.55 2.55
N PRO A 333 11.43 3.90 1.90
CA PRO A 333 12.59 3.02 1.81
C PRO A 333 13.16 2.73 3.20
N ASN A 334 13.72 1.55 3.37
CA ASN A 334 14.26 1.04 4.62
C ASN A 334 15.25 -0.10 4.35
N ALA A 335 16.53 0.13 4.66
CA ALA A 335 17.60 -0.83 4.32
C ALA A 335 17.44 -2.20 5.00
N LEU A 336 16.82 -2.28 6.20
CA LEU A 336 16.56 -3.57 6.85
C LEU A 336 15.52 -4.38 6.09
N LEU A 337 14.41 -3.74 5.71
CA LEU A 337 13.36 -4.41 4.94
C LEU A 337 13.87 -4.83 3.56
N GLU A 338 14.61 -3.95 2.88
CA GLU A 338 15.25 -4.26 1.60
C GLU A 338 16.15 -5.50 1.70
N LYS A 339 17.04 -5.53 2.69
CA LYS A 339 17.94 -6.67 2.89
C LYS A 339 17.18 -7.96 3.18
N ALA A 340 16.10 -7.91 3.96
CA ALA A 340 15.26 -9.07 4.23
C ALA A 340 14.61 -9.60 2.94
N LEU A 341 14.09 -8.71 2.10
CA LEU A 341 13.46 -9.05 0.82
C LEU A 341 14.46 -9.60 -0.19
N GLN A 342 15.66 -9.03 -0.28
CA GLN A 342 16.77 -9.56 -1.07
C GLN A 342 17.15 -10.98 -0.63
N ARG A 343 17.18 -11.25 0.68
CA ARG A 343 17.43 -12.59 1.22
C ARG A 343 16.29 -13.56 0.91
N ALA A 344 15.03 -13.14 0.98
CA ALA A 344 13.90 -13.95 0.53
C ALA A 344 14.02 -14.29 -0.97
N ARG A 345 14.34 -13.30 -1.81
CA ARG A 345 14.56 -13.48 -3.25
C ARG A 345 15.70 -14.46 -3.54
N SER A 346 16.81 -14.34 -2.83
CA SER A 346 17.96 -15.26 -2.98
C SER A 346 17.65 -16.72 -2.65
N LYS A 347 16.59 -16.96 -1.87
CA LYS A 347 16.05 -18.29 -1.56
C LYS A 347 14.99 -18.77 -2.55
N GLY A 348 14.77 -18.03 -3.64
CA GLY A 348 13.78 -18.34 -4.66
C GLY A 348 12.34 -18.05 -4.25
N ILE A 349 12.12 -17.24 -3.20
CA ILE A 349 10.77 -16.83 -2.78
C ILE A 349 10.38 -15.58 -3.57
N ALA A 350 9.19 -15.63 -4.17
CA ALA A 350 8.62 -14.47 -4.84
C ALA A 350 7.92 -13.58 -3.82
N VAL A 351 8.25 -12.29 -3.81
CA VAL A 351 7.49 -11.28 -3.08
C VAL A 351 6.81 -10.37 -4.09
N VAL A 352 5.49 -10.32 -4.05
CA VAL A 352 4.65 -9.50 -4.92
C VAL A 352 4.04 -8.40 -4.08
N ALA A 353 4.17 -7.15 -4.50
CA ALA A 353 3.64 -6.02 -3.76
C ALA A 353 2.81 -5.06 -4.61
N ALA A 354 1.79 -4.47 -3.99
CA ALA A 354 1.00 -3.40 -4.57
C ALA A 354 1.88 -2.17 -4.83
N ALA A 355 1.87 -1.65 -6.07
CA ALA A 355 2.71 -0.51 -6.47
C ALA A 355 2.39 0.80 -5.75
N GLY A 356 1.16 0.93 -5.25
CA GLY A 356 0.70 2.08 -4.49
C GLY A 356 -0.45 2.83 -5.15
N ASN A 357 -1.23 3.54 -4.32
CA ASN A 357 -2.42 4.29 -4.71
C ASN A 357 -2.28 5.81 -4.46
N ALA A 358 -1.05 6.34 -4.49
CA ALA A 358 -0.76 7.76 -4.20
C ALA A 358 -0.79 8.67 -5.45
N GLY A 359 -1.15 8.11 -6.60
CA GLY A 359 -1.33 8.82 -7.87
C GLY A 359 -0.11 8.77 -8.79
N PRO A 360 -0.29 9.15 -10.06
CA PRO A 360 0.71 8.98 -11.11
C PRO A 360 1.96 9.85 -10.93
N ALA A 361 1.87 10.93 -10.15
CA ALA A 361 2.99 11.80 -9.82
C ALA A 361 3.67 11.42 -8.48
N SER A 362 3.20 10.37 -7.82
CA SER A 362 3.82 9.88 -6.59
C SER A 362 5.23 9.41 -6.87
N ARG A 363 6.11 9.60 -5.87
CA ARG A 363 7.40 8.91 -5.82
C ARG A 363 7.17 7.39 -5.73
N PRO A 364 8.15 6.57 -6.12
CA PRO A 364 8.11 5.14 -5.84
C PRO A 364 7.88 4.87 -4.36
N LEU A 365 7.03 3.88 -4.06
CA LEU A 365 6.74 3.46 -2.69
C LEU A 365 7.25 2.03 -2.47
N PHE A 366 7.67 1.76 -1.24
CA PHE A 366 8.32 0.51 -0.87
C PHE A 366 7.36 -0.37 -0.07
N PRO A 367 7.43 -1.71 -0.19
CA PRO A 367 8.51 -2.48 -0.78
C PRO A 367 8.42 -2.69 -2.30
N ALA A 368 7.32 -2.33 -2.96
CA ALA A 368 7.13 -2.57 -4.40
C ALA A 368 8.26 -1.97 -5.26
N ALA A 369 8.84 -0.85 -4.87
CA ALA A 369 9.93 -0.22 -5.60
C ALA A 369 11.32 -0.88 -5.43
N TYR A 370 11.48 -1.93 -4.62
CA TYR A 370 12.75 -2.67 -4.55
C TYR A 370 12.87 -3.66 -5.71
N ASP A 371 14.03 -3.73 -6.35
CA ASP A 371 14.30 -4.67 -7.46
C ASP A 371 14.08 -6.15 -7.12
N SER A 372 14.18 -6.50 -5.83
CA SER A 372 13.91 -7.86 -5.34
C SER A 372 12.42 -8.23 -5.27
N VAL A 373 11.52 -7.26 -5.45
CA VAL A 373 10.07 -7.37 -5.31
C VAL A 373 9.41 -7.18 -6.67
N ILE A 374 8.36 -7.97 -6.92
CA ILE A 374 7.53 -7.85 -8.12
C ILE A 374 6.45 -6.78 -7.87
N ALA A 375 6.54 -5.64 -8.53
CA ALA A 375 5.60 -4.54 -8.35
C ALA A 375 4.37 -4.67 -9.27
N VAL A 376 3.18 -4.58 -8.69
CA VAL A 376 1.92 -4.74 -9.42
C VAL A 376 1.07 -3.49 -9.36
N SER A 377 0.75 -2.97 -10.53
CA SER A 377 -0.20 -1.88 -10.72
C SER A 377 -1.58 -2.40 -11.17
N ALA A 378 -2.59 -1.53 -11.17
CA ALA A 378 -3.99 -1.92 -11.37
C ALA A 378 -4.57 -1.33 -12.66
N VAL A 379 -5.38 -2.12 -13.35
CA VAL A 379 -6.23 -1.67 -14.46
C VAL A 379 -7.69 -1.99 -14.20
N ASP A 380 -8.58 -1.28 -14.90
CA ASP A 380 -10.00 -1.61 -15.00
C ASP A 380 -10.31 -2.68 -16.04
N GLU A 381 -11.59 -3.04 -16.18
CA GLU A 381 -12.05 -4.05 -17.15
C GLU A 381 -11.79 -3.65 -18.61
N GLN A 382 -11.64 -2.34 -18.89
CA GLN A 382 -11.25 -1.80 -20.20
C GLN A 382 -9.72 -1.67 -20.33
N ARG A 383 -8.96 -2.24 -19.37
CA ARG A 383 -7.49 -2.22 -19.31
C ARG A 383 -6.89 -0.83 -19.21
N ARG A 384 -7.68 0.15 -18.78
CA ARG A 384 -7.19 1.50 -18.48
C ARG A 384 -6.55 1.50 -17.12
N ILE A 385 -5.40 2.16 -17.02
CA ILE A 385 -4.67 2.29 -15.76
C ILE A 385 -5.54 2.93 -14.68
N TYR A 386 -5.51 2.36 -13.48
CA TYR A 386 -6.18 2.88 -12.32
C TYR A 386 -5.71 4.32 -12.03
N ARG A 387 -6.65 5.26 -11.92
CA ARG A 387 -6.36 6.71 -11.86
C ARG A 387 -5.44 7.11 -10.69
N TRP A 388 -5.43 6.33 -9.61
CA TRP A 388 -4.60 6.58 -8.43
C TRP A 388 -3.36 5.69 -8.39
N ALA A 389 -3.12 4.83 -9.37
CA ALA A 389 -1.94 4.00 -9.38
C ALA A 389 -0.66 4.82 -9.49
N ASN A 390 0.33 4.44 -8.70
CA ASN A 390 1.70 4.90 -8.87
C ASN A 390 2.26 4.43 -10.22
N ARG A 391 3.23 5.17 -10.74
CA ARG A 391 3.90 4.90 -12.03
C ARG A 391 5.42 4.98 -11.86
N GLY A 392 6.15 4.24 -12.68
CA GLY A 392 7.60 4.33 -12.78
C GLY A 392 8.26 3.07 -13.33
N LYS A 393 9.58 3.15 -13.53
CA LYS A 393 10.39 2.02 -14.03
C LYS A 393 10.29 0.75 -13.16
N HIS A 394 9.93 0.91 -11.88
CA HIS A 394 9.77 -0.18 -10.93
C HIS A 394 8.50 -1.02 -11.16
N ILE A 395 7.53 -0.58 -11.98
CA ILE A 395 6.32 -1.37 -12.27
C ILE A 395 6.68 -2.58 -13.13
N ASP A 396 6.35 -3.79 -12.66
CA ASP A 396 6.60 -5.04 -13.40
C ASP A 396 5.40 -5.50 -14.20
N PHE A 397 4.20 -5.47 -13.61
CA PHE A 397 2.99 -5.94 -14.28
C PHE A 397 1.78 -5.10 -13.89
N VAL A 398 0.75 -5.15 -14.73
CA VAL A 398 -0.61 -4.76 -14.33
C VAL A 398 -1.56 -5.95 -14.31
N ALA A 399 -2.57 -5.87 -13.45
CA ALA A 399 -3.68 -6.81 -13.44
C ALA A 399 -4.99 -6.09 -13.07
N TYR A 400 -6.13 -6.79 -13.20
CA TYR A 400 -7.42 -6.21 -12.80
C TYR A 400 -7.41 -5.85 -11.31
N GLY A 401 -7.64 -4.58 -11.02
CA GLY A 401 -7.67 -4.06 -9.65
C GLY A 401 -8.71 -2.97 -9.42
N VAL A 402 -9.55 -2.67 -10.39
CA VAL A 402 -10.62 -1.65 -10.27
C VAL A 402 -11.98 -2.35 -10.34
N ASN A 403 -12.91 -1.92 -9.49
CA ASN A 403 -14.26 -2.48 -9.35
C ASN A 403 -14.27 -4.01 -9.18
N VAL A 404 -13.38 -4.50 -8.31
CA VAL A 404 -13.22 -5.93 -8.06
C VAL A 404 -14.23 -6.39 -7.01
N THR A 405 -15.09 -7.33 -7.38
CA THR A 405 -15.94 -8.03 -6.41
C THR A 405 -15.10 -8.90 -5.48
N THR A 406 -15.27 -8.71 -4.19
CA THR A 406 -14.54 -9.42 -3.13
C THR A 406 -15.32 -9.45 -1.82
N LEU A 407 -14.74 -9.99 -0.75
CA LEU A 407 -15.38 -10.07 0.56
C LEU A 407 -15.35 -8.74 1.31
N ARG A 408 -16.37 -8.51 2.13
CA ARG A 408 -16.46 -7.38 3.06
C ARG A 408 -16.51 -7.89 4.50
N THR A 409 -15.76 -7.26 5.39
CA THR A 409 -15.83 -7.58 6.83
C THR A 409 -17.25 -7.40 7.38
N GLY A 410 -17.63 -8.28 8.30
CA GLY A 410 -18.99 -8.37 8.82
C GLY A 410 -19.95 -9.15 7.92
N GLY A 411 -19.46 -9.72 6.82
CA GLY A 411 -20.18 -10.65 5.97
C GLY A 411 -20.56 -10.08 4.60
N GLY A 412 -20.70 -11.00 3.64
CA GLY A 412 -21.16 -10.74 2.28
C GLY A 412 -20.05 -10.33 1.33
N GLU A 413 -20.46 -9.99 0.11
CA GLU A 413 -19.58 -9.50 -0.95
C GLU A 413 -19.65 -7.96 -1.01
N GLY A 414 -18.62 -7.35 -1.61
CA GLY A 414 -18.48 -5.92 -1.84
C GLY A 414 -17.58 -5.65 -3.03
N ILE A 415 -17.40 -4.37 -3.38
CA ILE A 415 -16.56 -3.95 -4.50
C ILE A 415 -15.41 -3.10 -3.95
N GLU A 416 -14.19 -3.44 -4.33
CA GLU A 416 -12.97 -2.73 -3.93
C GLU A 416 -12.16 -2.32 -5.16
N SER A 417 -11.35 -1.26 -5.01
CA SER A 417 -10.43 -0.80 -6.05
C SER A 417 -9.06 -0.44 -5.49
N GLY A 418 -8.00 -0.86 -6.15
CA GLY A 418 -6.63 -0.52 -5.79
C GLY A 418 -5.61 -1.49 -6.35
N THR A 419 -4.35 -1.08 -6.30
CA THR A 419 -3.21 -1.96 -6.63
C THR A 419 -3.14 -3.19 -5.72
N SER A 420 -3.69 -3.12 -4.50
CA SER A 420 -3.88 -4.26 -3.59
C SER A 420 -4.82 -5.34 -4.13
N MET A 421 -5.76 -5.01 -5.01
CA MET A 421 -6.65 -5.97 -5.65
C MET A 421 -6.03 -6.58 -6.91
N ALA A 422 -5.03 -5.93 -7.51
CA ALA A 422 -4.28 -6.45 -8.65
C ALA A 422 -3.16 -7.42 -8.23
N ALA A 423 -2.42 -7.10 -7.17
CA ALA A 423 -1.30 -7.93 -6.68
C ALA A 423 -1.64 -9.43 -6.43
N PRO A 424 -2.84 -9.80 -5.94
CA PRO A 424 -3.24 -11.19 -5.77
C PRO A 424 -3.30 -12.00 -7.07
N ILE A 425 -3.62 -11.37 -8.22
CA ILE A 425 -3.63 -12.06 -9.52
C ILE A 425 -2.21 -12.52 -9.88
N ILE A 426 -1.24 -11.62 -9.80
CA ILE A 426 0.16 -11.92 -10.10
C ILE A 426 0.72 -12.93 -9.10
N SER A 427 0.35 -12.80 -7.82
CA SER A 427 0.74 -13.77 -6.78
C SER A 427 0.21 -15.17 -7.07
N ALA A 428 -1.06 -15.28 -7.49
CA ALA A 428 -1.67 -16.55 -7.85
C ALA A 428 -1.02 -17.17 -9.10
N ALA A 429 -0.78 -16.34 -10.13
CA ALA A 429 -0.11 -16.75 -11.35
C ALA A 429 1.30 -17.29 -11.05
N LEU A 430 2.10 -16.58 -10.24
CA LEU A 430 3.42 -17.04 -9.82
C LEU A 430 3.35 -18.34 -9.01
N ALA A 431 2.40 -18.47 -8.09
CA ALA A 431 2.29 -19.67 -7.26
C ALA A 431 2.01 -20.93 -8.10
N LEU A 432 1.24 -20.80 -9.19
CA LEU A 432 1.01 -21.87 -10.15
C LEU A 432 2.25 -22.16 -11.01
N GLN A 433 2.90 -21.13 -11.55
CA GLN A 433 4.11 -21.31 -12.39
C GLN A 433 5.26 -21.95 -11.60
N MET A 434 5.44 -21.56 -10.35
CA MET A 434 6.51 -22.04 -9.46
C MET A 434 6.32 -23.48 -8.96
N GLN A 435 5.19 -24.13 -9.26
CA GLN A 435 5.04 -25.58 -9.04
C GLN A 435 5.98 -26.40 -9.93
N ILE A 436 6.31 -25.88 -11.11
CA ILE A 436 7.05 -26.60 -12.14
C ILE A 436 8.34 -25.88 -12.59
N ARG A 437 8.56 -24.63 -12.18
CA ARG A 437 9.72 -23.81 -12.56
C ARG A 437 10.34 -23.08 -11.37
N GLY A 438 11.57 -22.61 -11.53
CA GLY A 438 12.16 -21.63 -10.61
C GLY A 438 11.49 -20.25 -10.72
N LEU A 439 11.81 -19.33 -9.80
CA LEU A 439 11.25 -17.98 -9.79
C LEU A 439 11.59 -17.18 -11.06
N ASP A 440 12.85 -17.14 -11.46
CA ASP A 440 13.28 -16.37 -12.64
C ASP A 440 12.66 -16.91 -13.93
N GLU A 441 12.60 -18.23 -14.08
CA GLU A 441 11.91 -18.90 -15.18
C GLU A 441 10.40 -18.63 -15.17
N SER A 442 9.79 -18.60 -13.99
CA SER A 442 8.36 -18.28 -13.84
C SER A 442 8.07 -16.84 -14.25
N LEU A 443 8.93 -15.88 -13.89
CA LEU A 443 8.79 -14.49 -14.30
C LEU A 443 9.03 -14.30 -15.79
N ALA A 444 10.05 -14.94 -16.35
CA ALA A 444 10.26 -14.94 -17.80
C ALA A 444 9.06 -15.51 -18.55
N HIS A 445 8.45 -16.58 -18.02
CA HIS A 445 7.24 -17.16 -18.59
C HIS A 445 6.03 -16.23 -18.47
N LEU A 446 5.83 -15.55 -17.33
CA LEU A 446 4.75 -14.56 -17.20
C LEU A 446 4.91 -13.39 -18.16
N ARG A 447 6.13 -12.89 -18.38
CA ARG A 447 6.40 -11.84 -19.39
C ARG A 447 6.10 -12.27 -20.82
N MET A 448 6.20 -13.56 -21.14
CA MET A 448 5.80 -14.06 -22.46
C MET A 448 4.28 -14.17 -22.61
N LEU A 449 3.56 -14.26 -21.49
CA LEU A 449 2.10 -14.38 -21.45
C LEU A 449 1.41 -13.03 -21.24
N SER A 450 2.15 -11.99 -20.86
CA SER A 450 1.59 -10.65 -20.68
C SER A 450 1.17 -10.07 -22.02
N GLU A 451 0.04 -9.35 -21.97
CA GLU A 451 -0.39 -8.53 -23.07
C GLU A 451 0.25 -7.14 -22.94
N ASP A 452 1.04 -6.76 -23.93
CA ASP A 452 1.66 -5.44 -23.97
C ASP A 452 0.59 -4.35 -24.11
N LEU A 453 0.60 -3.38 -23.19
CA LEU A 453 -0.35 -2.27 -23.13
C LEU A 453 0.43 -0.97 -23.05
N GLY A 454 -0.07 0.07 -23.73
CA GLY A 454 0.60 1.38 -23.71
C GLY A 454 1.65 1.50 -24.81
N GLU A 455 2.86 1.91 -24.44
CA GLU A 455 3.98 1.99 -25.38
C GLU A 455 4.53 0.59 -25.66
N THR A 456 5.06 0.35 -26.86
CA THR A 456 5.58 -0.99 -27.20
C THR A 456 6.77 -1.38 -26.30
N GLY A 457 6.66 -2.53 -25.65
CA GLY A 457 7.66 -3.05 -24.72
C GLY A 457 7.46 -2.52 -23.30
N ARG A 458 8.46 -2.74 -22.44
CA ARG A 458 8.35 -2.35 -21.03
C ARG A 458 8.22 -0.84 -20.89
N ASP A 459 7.16 -0.37 -20.23
CA ASP A 459 6.94 1.05 -19.96
C ASP A 459 6.71 1.36 -18.46
N VAL A 460 6.57 2.64 -18.12
CA VAL A 460 6.45 3.12 -16.73
C VAL A 460 5.03 3.05 -16.15
N ILE A 461 4.03 2.68 -16.96
CA ILE A 461 2.61 2.66 -16.60
C ILE A 461 2.14 1.20 -16.43
N TYR A 462 2.44 0.37 -17.41
CA TYR A 462 2.00 -1.01 -17.57
C TYR A 462 3.11 -2.04 -17.29
N GLY A 463 4.37 -1.60 -17.17
CA GLY A 463 5.48 -2.50 -16.91
C GLY A 463 5.70 -3.44 -18.09
N ASP A 464 5.88 -4.74 -17.82
CA ASP A 464 5.96 -5.81 -18.83
C ASP A 464 4.59 -6.18 -19.42
N GLY A 465 3.51 -5.52 -18.98
CA GLY A 465 2.16 -5.66 -19.54
C GLY A 465 1.14 -6.28 -18.59
N PHE A 466 -0.01 -6.61 -19.16
CA PHE A 466 -1.20 -7.09 -18.47
C PHE A 466 -1.26 -8.61 -18.36
N ILE A 467 -1.50 -9.08 -17.14
CA ILE A 467 -1.77 -10.50 -16.85
C ILE A 467 -3.25 -10.66 -16.50
N ALA A 468 -3.93 -11.45 -17.33
CA ALA A 468 -5.29 -11.88 -17.04
C ALA A 468 -5.32 -12.99 -15.98
N PRO A 469 -6.38 -13.05 -15.16
CA PRO A 469 -6.72 -14.24 -14.40
C PRO A 469 -7.16 -15.37 -15.36
#